data_AF-A0A522WJB4-F1
#
_entry.id   AF-A0A522WJB4-F1
#
_cell.length_a   1.000
_cell.length_b   1.000
_cell.length_c   1.000
_cell.angle_alpha   90.00
_cell.angle_beta   90.00
_cell.angle_gamma   90.00
#
_symmetry.space_group_name_H-M   'P 1'
#
loop_
_entity.id
_entity.type
_entity.pdbx_description
1 polymer ?
#
loop_
_entity_poly.entity_id
_entity_poly.type
_entity_poly.pdbx_seq_one_letter_code
_entity_poly.pdbx_strand_id
1 'polypeptide(L)' 'GIEKDLAKTLVKEIKDSKIKVQVSIQGDELRVSGKKRDELQETIALLRKIEVDQPLQFINFRD' A
#
# COMPACT_ATOMS: atom_id res chain seq x y z
N GLY A 1 -4.65 -2.22 -13.52
CA GLY A 1 -4.52 -3.14 -12.38
C GLY A 1 -3.06 -3.24 -12.02
N ILE A 2 -2.75 -3.46 -10.75
CA ILE A 2 -1.39 -3.63 -10.26
C ILE A 2 -0.92 -5.04 -10.60
N GLU A 3 0.20 -5.17 -11.30
CA GLU A 3 0.80 -6.48 -11.56
C GLU A 3 1.17 -7.19 -10.27
N LYS A 4 1.02 -8.52 -10.23
CA LYS A 4 1.31 -9.33 -9.04
C LYS A 4 2.74 -9.14 -8.53
N ASP A 5 3.69 -8.86 -9.42
CA ASP A 5 5.09 -8.62 -9.05
C ASP A 5 5.24 -7.28 -8.32
N LEU A 6 4.68 -6.22 -8.88
CA LEU A 6 4.62 -4.89 -8.23
C LEU A 6 3.86 -4.97 -6.90
N ALA A 7 2.75 -5.71 -6.85
CA ALA A 7 1.97 -5.89 -5.62
C ALA A 7 2.79 -6.54 -4.49
N LYS A 8 3.58 -7.57 -4.82
CA LYS A 8 4.47 -8.23 -3.84
C LYS A 8 5.56 -7.29 -3.35
N THR A 9 6.15 -6.50 -4.24
CA THR A 9 7.17 -5.51 -3.89
C THR A 9 6.62 -4.46 -2.94
N LEU A 10 5.44 -3.90 -3.23
CA LEU A 10 4.78 -2.94 -2.35
C LEU A 10 4.46 -3.53 -0.97
N VAL A 11 3.93 -4.76 -0.92
CA VAL A 11 3.68 -5.45 0.36
C VAL A 11 4.96 -5.61 1.18
N LYS A 12 6.08 -5.91 0.51
CA LYS A 12 7.37 -6.08 1.16
C LYS A 12 7.88 -4.75 1.73
N GLU A 13 7.83 -3.67 0.95
CA GLU A 13 8.22 -2.33 1.37
C GLU A 13 7.40 -1.83 2.57
N ILE A 14 6.07 -2.02 2.54
CA ILE A 14 5.20 -1.61 3.65
C ILE A 14 5.56 -2.38 4.94
N LYS A 15 5.89 -3.67 4.82
CA LYS A 15 6.35 -4.49 5.96
C LYS A 15 7.73 -4.06 6.46
N ASP A 16 8.64 -3.68 5.56
CA ASP A 16 9.97 -3.21 5.91
C ASP A 16 9.93 -1.87 6.64
N SER A 17 8.99 -1.00 6.25
CA SER A 17 8.71 0.27 6.92
C SER A 17 8.19 0.12 8.36
N LYS A 18 7.90 -1.10 8.84
CA LYS A 18 7.41 -1.42 10.19
C LYS A 18 6.11 -0.70 10.61
N ILE A 19 5.36 -0.17 9.66
CA ILE A 19 4.05 0.46 9.91
C ILE A 19 3.07 -0.65 10.31
N LYS A 20 2.24 -0.45 11.35
CA LYS A 20 1.28 -1.48 11.80
C LYS A 20 0.00 -1.47 10.96
N VAL A 21 0.17 -1.52 9.64
CA VAL A 21 -0.92 -1.72 8.69
C VAL A 21 -0.90 -3.16 8.17
N GLN A 22 -2.10 -3.67 7.89
CA GLN A 22 -2.30 -4.95 7.23
C GLN A 22 -2.51 -4.71 5.75
N VAL A 23 -1.75 -5.43 4.92
CA VAL A 23 -1.82 -5.32 3.47
C VAL A 23 -2.27 -6.64 2.87
N SER A 24 -3.19 -6.61 1.91
CA SER A 24 -3.76 -7.78 1.24
C SER A 24 -3.92 -7.53 -0.25
N ILE A 25 -3.53 -8.50 -1.07
CA ILE A 25 -3.65 -8.43 -2.54
C ILE A 25 -5.00 -9.02 -2.94
N GLN A 26 -5.84 -8.24 -3.63
CA GLN A 26 -7.16 -8.63 -4.13
C GLN A 26 -7.14 -8.57 -5.66
N GLY A 27 -6.78 -9.68 -6.30
CA GLY A 27 -6.64 -9.73 -7.76
C GLY A 27 -5.55 -8.76 -8.22
N ASP A 28 -5.97 -7.69 -8.89
CA ASP A 28 -5.11 -6.61 -9.41
C ASP A 28 -5.17 -5.33 -8.54
N GLU A 29 -5.71 -5.43 -7.33
CA GLU A 29 -5.82 -4.33 -6.38
C GLU A 29 -5.09 -4.65 -5.06
N LEU A 30 -4.64 -3.61 -4.38
CA LEU A 30 -3.97 -3.71 -3.07
C LEU A 30 -4.84 -3.05 -2.01
N ARG A 31 -5.29 -3.84 -1.05
CA ARG A 31 -6.04 -3.35 0.11
C ARG A 31 -5.11 -3.14 1.29
N VAL A 32 -5.08 -1.93 1.82
CA VAL A 32 -4.36 -1.57 3.04
C VAL A 32 -5.39 -1.24 4.12
N SER A 33 -5.28 -1.90 5.27
CA SER A 33 -6.14 -1.72 6.44
C SER A 33 -5.27 -1.37 7.65
N GLY A 34 -5.62 -0.33 8.40
CA GLY A 34 -4.85 0.13 9.56
C GLY A 34 -5.78 0.42 10.73
N LYS A 35 -5.28 0.32 11.96
CA LYS A 35 -6.06 0.72 13.14
C LYS A 35 -6.06 2.23 13.34
N LYS A 36 -4.99 2.91 12.93
CA LYS A 36 -4.86 4.37 13.02
C LYS A 36 -4.83 4.99 11.64
N ARG A 37 -5.45 6.16 11.54
CA ARG A 37 -5.43 6.99 10.34
C ARG A 37 -4.02 7.48 10.01
N ASP A 38 -3.20 7.78 11.02
CA ASP A 38 -1.81 8.19 10.85
C ASP A 38 -0.99 7.12 10.12
N GLU A 39 -1.14 5.85 10.50
CA GLU A 39 -0.42 4.72 9.88
C GLU A 39 -0.83 4.52 8.41
N LEU A 40 -2.11 4.75 8.10
CA LEU A 40 -2.61 4.73 6.72
C LEU A 40 -2.02 5.88 5.89
N GLN A 41 -1.97 7.09 6.44
CA GLN A 41 -1.38 8.25 5.77
C GLN A 41 0.13 8.08 5.57
N GLU A 42 0.84 7.56 6.56
CA GLU A 42 2.27 7.28 6.49
C GLU A 42 2.60 6.24 5.42
N THR A 43 1.78 5.19 5.32
CA THR A 43 1.90 4.18 4.25
C THR A 43 1.73 4.81 2.87
N ILE A 44 0.73 5.68 2.68
CA ILE A 44 0.50 6.36 1.40
C ILE A 44 1.68 7.29 1.06
N ALA A 45 2.23 7.99 2.05
CA ALA A 45 3.39 8.85 1.84
C ALA A 45 4.63 8.04 1.45
N LEU A 46 4.86 6.88 2.07
CA LEU A 46 5.93 5.94 1.71
C LEU A 46 5.76 5.47 0.26
N LEU A 47 4.56 4.98 -0.08
CA LEU A 47 4.26 4.45 -1.41
C LEU A 47 4.34 5.53 -2.52
N ARG A 48 4.10 6.80 -2.19
CA ARG A 48 4.31 7.93 -3.11
C ARG A 48 5.77 8.31 -3.29
N LYS A 49 6.63 8.01 -2.32
CA LYS A 49 8.08 8.26 -2.40
C LYS A 49 8.82 7.15 -3.12
N ILE A 50 8.30 5.93 -3.08
CA ILE A 50 8.84 4.81 -3.85
C ILE A 50 8.56 5.12 -5.32
N GLU A 51 9.63 5.22 -6.12
CA GLU A 51 9.52 5.31 -7.57
C GLU A 51 9.00 3.99 -8.10
N VAL A 52 7.69 3.96 -8.31
CA VAL A 52 6.99 2.88 -9.00
C VAL A 52 6.80 3.27 -10.45
N ASP A 53 7.05 2.32 -11.34
CA ASP A 53 6.94 2.51 -12.80
C ASP A 53 5.51 2.90 -13.24
N GLN A 54 4.52 2.65 -12.37
CA GLN A 54 3.11 2.93 -12.63
C GLN A 54 2.51 3.87 -11.58
N PRO A 55 1.71 4.87 -11.99
CA PRO A 55 1.05 5.77 -11.04
C PRO A 55 0.09 4.99 -10.13
N LEU A 56 0.36 4.97 -8.83
CA LEU A 56 -0.51 4.36 -7.83
C LEU A 56 -1.72 5.24 -7.55
N GLN A 57 -2.90 4.65 -7.62
CA GLN A 57 -4.15 5.29 -7.22
C GLN A 57 -4.55 4.78 -5.84
N PHE A 58 -4.76 5.70 -4.90
CA PHE A 58 -5.26 5.40 -3.57
C PHE A 58 -6.75 5.74 -3.55
N ILE A 59 -7.59 4.73 -3.73
CA ILE A 59 -9.05 4.87 -3.80
C ILE A 59 -9.72 4.09 -2.66
N ASN A 60 -10.99 4.38 -2.39
CA ASN A 60 -11.84 3.62 -1.46
C ASN A 60 -11.38 3.68 0.02
N PHE A 61 -11.19 4.91 0.52
CA PHE A 61 -10.98 5.15 1.95
C PHE A 61 -12.25 4.79 2.73
N ARG A 62 -12.14 3.80 3.63
CA ARG A 62 -13.21 3.39 4.55
C ARG A 62 -12.77 3.65 5.98
N ASP A 63 -13.73 4.01 6.83
CA ASP A 63 -13.56 4.19 8.28
C ASP A 63 -13.57 2.81 9.00
#